data_AF-A0A955CF27-F1
#
_entry.id   AF-A0A955CF27-F1
#
_cell.length_a   1.000
_cell.length_b   1.000
_cell.length_c   1.000
_cell.angle_alpha   90.00
_cell.angle_beta   90.00
_cell.angle_gamma   90.00
#
_symmetry.space_group_name_H-M   'P 1'
#
loop_
_entity.id
_entity.type
_entity.pdbx_description
1 polymer ?
#
loop_
_entity_poly.entity_id
_entity_poly.type
_entity_poly.pdbx_seq_one_letter_code
_entity_poly.pdbx_strand_id
1 'polypeptide(L)'
;RDKTHYYLEEQLQSNPPEMTRLWQFAYLFGEQLRRVRNEDAASLAATGHSFNLHAIIGGRLSDDERPRLIYVYPEGNWVSATEDAPYFLIGRTYYGKPILDRLLHARTPLRTAITLAVLAFDATRTSITDVGCPVDLLVLPNGTSVPAIVRLDEAELAETTNWWEHHLRESLAEIPVAWMDKLLSQEP
;
A
#
# COMPACT_ATOMS: atom_id res chain seq x y z
N ARG A 1 17.23 -7.98 2.67
CA ARG A 1 16.35 -8.58 1.65
C ARG A 1 15.70 -9.81 2.28
N ASP A 2 14.41 -10.01 2.06
CA ASP A 2 13.67 -11.16 2.62
C ASP A 2 14.04 -12.48 1.92
N LYS A 3 13.92 -13.61 2.63
CA LYS A 3 14.26 -14.95 2.13
C LYS A 3 13.40 -15.37 0.94
N THR A 4 12.13 -14.98 0.92
CA THR A 4 11.19 -15.22 -0.19
C THR A 4 11.68 -14.53 -1.46
N HIS A 5 12.13 -13.28 -1.33
CA HIS A 5 12.68 -12.52 -2.44
C HIS A 5 13.96 -13.15 -2.98
N TYR A 6 14.84 -13.64 -2.09
CA TYR A 6 16.07 -14.30 -2.50
C TYR A 6 15.80 -15.58 -3.30
N TYR A 7 14.93 -16.47 -2.82
CA TYR A 7 14.55 -17.68 -3.55
C TYR A 7 13.86 -17.39 -4.87
N LEU A 8 13.04 -16.34 -4.92
CA LEU A 8 12.43 -15.89 -6.15
C LEU A 8 13.47 -15.40 -7.16
N GLU A 9 14.40 -14.54 -6.75
CA GLU A 9 15.49 -14.07 -7.62
C GLU A 9 16.34 -15.23 -8.15
N GLU A 10 16.72 -16.17 -7.29
CA GLU A 10 17.49 -17.35 -7.66
C GLU A 10 16.74 -18.22 -8.68
N GLN A 11 15.45 -18.47 -8.48
CA GLN A 11 14.61 -19.23 -9.41
C GLN A 11 14.50 -18.54 -10.76
N LEU A 12 14.28 -17.21 -10.77
CA LEU A 12 14.19 -16.42 -12.00
C LEU A 12 15.51 -16.38 -12.78
N GLN A 13 16.65 -16.42 -12.10
CA GLN A 13 17.97 -16.43 -12.74
C GLN A 13 18.37 -17.82 -13.25
N SER A 14 18.07 -18.87 -12.48
CA SER A 14 18.54 -20.23 -12.77
C SER A 14 17.64 -20.96 -13.76
N ASN A 15 16.32 -20.77 -13.65
CA ASN A 15 15.33 -21.44 -14.50
C ASN A 15 14.08 -20.55 -14.64
N PRO A 16 14.15 -19.46 -15.43
CA PRO A 16 13.04 -18.53 -15.59
C PRO A 16 11.83 -19.23 -16.22
N PRO A 17 10.69 -19.33 -15.51
CA PRO A 17 9.47 -19.81 -16.12
C PRO A 17 8.97 -18.78 -17.15
N GLU A 18 8.34 -19.26 -18.22
CA GLU A 18 7.62 -18.39 -19.14
C GLU A 18 6.40 -17.79 -18.43
N MET A 19 6.37 -16.47 -18.31
CA MET A 19 5.29 -15.72 -17.68
C MET A 19 4.86 -14.58 -18.60
N THR A 20 3.60 -14.59 -18.99
CA THR A 20 2.99 -13.56 -19.85
C THR A 20 1.97 -12.71 -19.10
N ARG A 21 1.55 -13.12 -17.90
CA ARG A 21 0.57 -12.42 -17.05
C ARG A 21 1.06 -12.27 -15.61
N LEU A 22 0.83 -11.12 -14.99
CA LEU A 22 1.33 -10.81 -13.63
C LEU A 22 0.89 -11.82 -12.56
N TRP A 23 -0.29 -12.43 -12.71
CA TRP A 23 -0.75 -13.44 -11.74
C TRP A 23 0.16 -14.68 -11.69
N GLN A 24 0.85 -15.03 -12.79
CA GLN A 24 1.81 -16.13 -12.81
C GLN A 24 3.02 -15.80 -11.94
N PHE A 25 3.46 -14.54 -11.97
CA PHE A 25 4.51 -14.06 -11.06
C PHE A 25 4.04 -14.10 -9.61
N ALA A 26 2.81 -13.67 -9.32
CA ALA A 26 2.25 -13.76 -7.96
C ALA A 26 2.11 -15.21 -7.47
N TYR A 27 1.76 -16.14 -8.37
CA TYR A 27 1.71 -17.57 -8.08
C TYR A 27 3.10 -18.09 -7.71
N LEU A 28 4.12 -17.78 -8.52
CA LEU A 28 5.52 -18.16 -8.25
C LEU A 28 6.04 -17.58 -6.93
N PHE A 29 5.76 -16.29 -6.67
CA PHE A 29 6.07 -15.66 -5.39
C PHE A 29 5.42 -16.42 -4.23
N GLY A 30 4.15 -16.79 -4.37
CA GLY A 30 3.41 -17.57 -3.38
C GLY A 30 4.00 -18.97 -3.11
N GLU A 31 4.57 -19.62 -4.14
CA GLU A 31 5.29 -20.89 -3.95
C GLU A 31 6.57 -20.71 -3.12
N GLN A 32 7.37 -19.69 -3.43
CA GLN A 32 8.56 -19.39 -2.62
C GLN A 32 8.19 -18.97 -1.20
N LEU A 33 7.08 -18.24 -1.04
CA LEU A 33 6.57 -17.85 0.27
C LEU A 33 6.18 -19.07 1.12
N ARG A 34 5.47 -20.03 0.52
CA ARG A 34 5.11 -21.30 1.20
C ARG A 34 6.35 -22.09 1.59
N ARG A 35 7.38 -22.11 0.74
CA ARG A 35 8.66 -22.75 1.06
C ARG A 35 9.31 -22.11 2.29
N VAL A 36 9.45 -20.78 2.30
CA VAL A 36 10.01 -20.04 3.45
C VAL A 36 9.20 -20.28 4.71
N ARG A 37 7.86 -20.26 4.61
CA ARG A 37 6.97 -20.58 5.73
C ARG A 37 7.24 -21.98 6.29
N ASN A 38 7.39 -22.99 5.45
CA ASN A 38 7.67 -24.37 5.91
C ASN A 38 9.00 -24.48 6.65
N GLU A 39 9.98 -23.67 6.28
CA GLU A 39 11.30 -23.65 6.89
C GLU A 39 11.32 -22.88 8.23
N ASP A 40 10.60 -21.75 8.31
CA ASP A 40 10.78 -20.79 9.41
C ASP A 40 9.60 -20.74 10.40
N ALA A 41 8.39 -21.16 10.02
CA ALA A 41 7.18 -20.96 10.85
C ALA A 41 7.24 -21.70 12.19
N ALA A 42 7.81 -22.91 12.25
CA ALA A 42 7.95 -23.67 13.49
C ALA A 42 8.91 -22.97 14.47
N SER A 43 10.02 -22.45 13.97
CA SER A 43 11.02 -21.71 14.75
C SER A 43 10.48 -20.38 15.28
N LEU A 44 9.70 -19.67 14.45
CA LEU A 44 8.99 -18.45 14.88
C LEU A 44 7.96 -18.75 15.97
N ALA A 45 7.15 -19.81 15.79
CA ALA A 45 6.15 -20.20 16.76
C ALA A 45 6.75 -20.55 18.12
N ALA A 46 7.93 -21.19 18.14
CA ALA A 46 8.66 -21.52 19.36
C ALA A 46 9.09 -20.30 20.18
N THR A 47 9.19 -19.12 19.56
CA THR A 47 9.55 -17.84 20.21
C THR A 47 8.35 -16.91 20.39
N GLY A 48 7.13 -17.40 20.16
CA GLY A 48 5.89 -16.62 20.31
C GLY A 48 5.58 -15.69 19.13
N HIS A 49 6.23 -15.90 17.99
CA HIS A 49 5.99 -15.14 16.77
C HIS A 49 5.21 -15.96 15.73
N SER A 50 4.39 -15.30 14.92
CA SER A 50 3.72 -15.91 13.78
C SER A 50 4.42 -15.54 12.48
N PHE A 51 4.47 -16.48 11.54
CA PHE A 51 4.83 -16.17 10.17
C PHE A 51 3.79 -15.23 9.55
N ASN A 52 4.17 -13.99 9.21
CA ASN A 52 3.24 -12.92 8.85
C ASN A 52 3.75 -12.04 7.70
N LEU A 53 4.29 -12.66 6.65
CA LEU A 53 4.78 -11.93 5.49
C LEU A 53 3.64 -11.64 4.51
N HIS A 54 3.42 -10.36 4.25
CA HIS A 54 2.49 -9.86 3.25
C HIS A 54 3.24 -9.21 2.10
N ALA A 55 2.71 -9.30 0.88
CA ALA A 55 3.28 -8.61 -0.28
C ALA A 55 2.19 -8.00 -1.16
N ILE A 56 2.49 -6.84 -1.75
CA ILE A 56 1.71 -6.28 -2.85
C ILE A 56 2.60 -6.36 -4.09
N ILE A 57 2.07 -6.99 -5.14
CA ILE A 57 2.72 -7.16 -6.42
C ILE A 57 1.96 -6.32 -7.44
N GLY A 58 2.63 -5.30 -7.99
CA GLY A 58 2.09 -4.42 -9.02
C GLY A 58 2.93 -4.51 -10.29
N GLY A 59 2.29 -4.49 -11.45
CA GLY A 59 3.01 -4.55 -12.72
C GLY A 59 2.14 -4.85 -13.92
N ARG A 60 2.79 -5.13 -15.05
CA ARG A 60 2.15 -5.53 -16.30
C ARG A 60 3.11 -6.42 -17.09
N LEU A 61 2.66 -7.61 -17.48
CA LEU A 61 3.37 -8.46 -18.43
C LEU A 61 2.69 -8.41 -19.82
N SER A 62 3.24 -9.11 -20.81
CA SER A 62 2.89 -8.98 -22.22
C SER A 62 1.39 -9.15 -22.51
N ASP A 63 0.75 -10.10 -21.84
CA ASP A 63 -0.64 -10.48 -22.08
C ASP A 63 -1.61 -9.79 -21.09
N ASP A 64 -1.10 -8.93 -20.22
CA ASP A 64 -1.94 -8.08 -19.37
C ASP A 64 -2.44 -6.86 -20.16
N GLU A 65 -3.77 -6.76 -20.31
CA GLU A 65 -4.43 -5.65 -20.99
C GLU A 65 -4.16 -4.30 -20.32
N ARG A 66 -4.07 -4.30 -18.98
CA ARG A 66 -3.78 -3.13 -18.15
C ARG A 66 -2.90 -3.56 -16.96
N PRO A 67 -2.16 -2.61 -16.32
CA PRO A 67 -1.47 -2.88 -15.07
C PRO A 67 -2.40 -3.56 -14.05
N ARG A 68 -1.83 -4.52 -13.33
CA ARG A 68 -2.51 -5.32 -12.31
C ARG A 68 -1.88 -5.06 -10.95
N LEU A 69 -2.71 -5.12 -9.92
CA LEU A 69 -2.31 -5.08 -8.52
C LEU A 69 -2.82 -6.34 -7.83
N ILE A 70 -1.94 -7.04 -7.14
CA ILE A 70 -2.21 -8.31 -6.50
C ILE A 70 -1.71 -8.23 -5.06
N TYR A 71 -2.54 -8.65 -4.12
CA TYR A 71 -2.17 -8.80 -2.72
C TYR A 71 -1.97 -10.28 -2.39
N VAL A 72 -0.81 -10.60 -1.83
CA VAL A 72 -0.42 -11.94 -1.41
C VAL A 72 -0.48 -12.03 0.11
N TYR A 73 -1.23 -13.02 0.61
CA TYR A 73 -1.35 -13.34 2.03
C TYR A 73 -0.19 -14.23 2.50
N PRO A 74 0.08 -14.32 3.82
CA PRO A 74 1.15 -15.15 4.39
C PRO A 74 1.02 -16.65 4.07
N GLU A 75 -0.19 -17.10 3.74
CA GLU A 75 -0.46 -18.47 3.31
C GLU A 75 -0.08 -18.73 1.83
N GLY A 76 0.30 -17.68 1.09
CA GLY A 76 0.69 -17.75 -0.32
C GLY A 76 -0.48 -17.82 -1.30
N ASN A 77 -1.73 -17.70 -0.82
CA ASN A 77 -2.88 -17.36 -1.66
C ASN A 77 -2.89 -15.83 -1.92
N TRP A 78 -3.65 -15.41 -2.92
CA TRP A 78 -3.65 -14.02 -3.37
C TRP A 78 -5.01 -13.59 -3.90
N VAL A 79 -5.24 -12.28 -3.92
CA VAL A 79 -6.40 -11.62 -4.54
C VAL A 79 -5.92 -10.48 -5.43
N SER A 80 -6.66 -10.17 -6.49
CA SER A 80 -6.36 -9.04 -7.38
C SER A 80 -7.29 -7.87 -7.07
N ALA A 81 -6.77 -6.65 -7.19
CA ALA A 81 -7.59 -5.45 -7.08
C ALA A 81 -8.69 -5.44 -8.15
N THR A 82 -9.86 -4.94 -7.77
CA THR A 82 -11.04 -4.82 -8.64
C THR A 82 -11.48 -3.35 -8.70
N GLU A 83 -12.51 -3.04 -9.47
CA GLU A 83 -13.04 -1.68 -9.50
C GLU A 83 -13.70 -1.27 -8.17
N ASP A 84 -14.31 -2.24 -7.48
CA ASP A 84 -14.90 -2.05 -6.15
C ASP A 84 -13.87 -2.04 -5.01
N ALA A 85 -12.70 -2.66 -5.22
CA ALA A 85 -11.59 -2.70 -4.29
C ALA A 85 -10.26 -2.35 -5.02
N PRO A 86 -10.02 -1.05 -5.32
CA PRO A 86 -8.97 -0.64 -6.25
C PRO A 86 -7.58 -0.50 -5.62
N TYR A 87 -7.42 -0.73 -4.31
CA TYR A 87 -6.15 -0.56 -3.61
C TYR A 87 -5.96 -1.60 -2.51
N PHE A 88 -4.71 -1.82 -2.11
CA PHE A 88 -4.33 -2.62 -0.94
C PHE A 88 -3.39 -1.82 -0.05
N LEU A 89 -3.44 -2.10 1.26
CA LEU A 89 -2.49 -1.58 2.25
C LEU A 89 -1.94 -2.76 3.05
N ILE A 90 -0.66 -2.70 3.40
CA ILE A 90 0.02 -3.64 4.30
C ILE A 90 0.79 -2.86 5.38
N GLY A 91 1.05 -3.48 6.53
CA GLY A 91 1.72 -2.81 7.66
C GLY A 91 0.77 -2.00 8.53
N ARG A 92 1.07 -0.71 8.77
CA ARG A 92 0.28 0.19 9.64
C ARG A 92 -0.87 0.83 8.86
N THR A 93 -1.91 0.05 8.58
CA THR A 93 -2.93 0.43 7.58
C THR A 93 -4.04 1.35 8.11
N TYR A 94 -4.37 1.29 9.40
CA TYR A 94 -5.58 1.91 9.96
C TYR A 94 -5.59 3.45 9.91
N TYR A 95 -4.42 4.09 9.92
CA TYR A 95 -4.30 5.54 10.00
C TYR A 95 -4.56 6.23 8.65
N GLY A 96 -3.98 5.70 7.57
CA GLY A 96 -4.17 6.23 6.22
C GLY A 96 -5.42 5.74 5.50
N LYS A 97 -6.04 4.63 5.96
CA LYS A 97 -7.22 4.05 5.33
C LYS A 97 -8.43 5.01 5.19
N PRO A 98 -8.79 5.84 6.19
CA PRO A 98 -10.00 6.66 6.11
C PRO A 98 -10.02 7.73 5.01
N ILE A 99 -8.86 8.26 4.59
CA ILE A 99 -8.80 9.22 3.46
C ILE A 99 -8.91 8.49 2.12
N LEU A 100 -8.29 7.31 2.00
CA LEU A 100 -8.41 6.47 0.81
C LEU A 100 -9.83 5.97 0.61
N ASP A 101 -10.48 5.45 1.66
CA ASP A 101 -11.88 4.96 1.59
C ASP A 101 -12.88 6.03 1.16
N ARG A 102 -12.60 7.31 1.43
CA ARG A 102 -13.49 8.42 1.08
C ARG A 102 -13.27 8.95 -0.32
N LEU A 103 -12.02 8.95 -0.81
CA LEU A 103 -11.63 9.74 -1.98
C LEU A 103 -11.00 8.92 -3.12
N LEU A 104 -10.52 7.71 -2.85
CA LEU A 104 -9.88 6.85 -3.85
C LEU A 104 -10.89 5.86 -4.43
N HIS A 105 -11.04 5.88 -5.76
CA HIS A 105 -11.85 4.93 -6.51
C HIS A 105 -11.15 4.55 -7.84
N ALA A 106 -11.60 3.51 -8.53
CA ALA A 106 -10.94 2.99 -9.74
C ALA A 106 -10.73 4.02 -10.86
N ARG A 107 -11.60 5.06 -10.92
CA ARG A 107 -11.52 6.16 -11.90
C ARG A 107 -10.75 7.40 -11.41
N THR A 108 -10.13 7.34 -10.23
CA THR A 108 -9.40 8.49 -9.66
C THR A 108 -8.18 8.78 -10.56
N PRO A 109 -7.98 10.02 -11.01
CA PRO A 109 -6.82 10.38 -11.82
C PRO A 109 -5.52 10.04 -11.09
N LEU A 110 -4.52 9.57 -11.82
CA LEU A 110 -3.25 9.10 -11.26
C LEU A 110 -2.57 10.14 -10.35
N ARG A 111 -2.60 11.43 -10.74
CA ARG A 111 -2.10 12.54 -9.92
C ARG A 111 -2.79 12.59 -8.55
N THR A 112 -4.11 12.52 -8.52
CA THR A 112 -4.91 12.52 -7.29
C THR A 112 -4.65 11.27 -6.47
N ALA A 113 -4.53 10.09 -7.10
CA ALA A 113 -4.21 8.84 -6.40
C ALA A 113 -2.84 8.90 -5.70
N ILE A 114 -1.82 9.48 -6.36
CA ILE A 114 -0.50 9.69 -5.77
C ILE A 114 -0.59 10.66 -4.58
N THR A 115 -1.30 11.78 -4.72
CA THR A 115 -1.50 12.72 -3.61
C THR A 115 -2.21 12.04 -2.43
N LEU A 116 -3.26 11.26 -2.68
CA LEU A 116 -3.97 10.51 -1.64
C LEU A 116 -3.07 9.49 -0.95
N ALA A 117 -2.17 8.82 -1.68
CA ALA A 117 -1.18 7.92 -1.08
C ALA A 117 -0.19 8.66 -0.18
N VAL A 118 0.29 9.84 -0.59
CA VAL A 118 1.15 10.71 0.22
C VAL A 118 0.43 11.17 1.50
N LEU A 119 -0.83 11.60 1.39
CA LEU A 119 -1.62 12.02 2.56
C LEU A 119 -1.95 10.85 3.51
N ALA A 120 -2.20 9.66 2.97
CA ALA A 120 -2.40 8.45 3.77
C ALA A 120 -1.10 8.06 4.52
N PHE A 121 0.05 8.22 3.87
CA PHE A 121 1.36 8.05 4.49
C PHE A 121 1.59 9.09 5.59
N ASP A 122 1.32 10.38 5.32
CA ASP A 122 1.46 11.48 6.28
C ASP A 122 0.61 11.27 7.55
N ALA A 123 -0.66 10.90 7.39
CA ALA A 123 -1.55 10.54 8.49
C ALA A 123 -1.00 9.38 9.34
N THR A 124 -0.33 8.43 8.68
CA THR A 124 0.27 7.27 9.34
C THR A 124 1.52 7.66 10.14
N ARG A 125 2.51 8.34 9.53
CA ARG A 125 3.75 8.77 10.22
C ARG A 125 3.48 9.75 11.38
N THR A 126 2.42 10.54 11.29
CA THR A 126 2.02 11.45 12.37
C THR A 126 1.48 10.70 13.60
N SER A 127 0.97 9.49 13.40
CA SER A 127 0.30 8.72 14.45
C SER A 127 1.16 7.60 15.04
N ILE A 128 2.25 7.21 14.39
CA ILE A 128 3.12 6.11 14.85
C ILE A 128 4.59 6.33 14.47
N THR A 129 5.51 5.83 15.31
CA THR A 129 6.95 6.10 15.20
C THR A 129 7.70 5.14 14.28
N ASP A 130 7.09 4.04 13.84
CA ASP A 130 7.71 3.01 13.00
C ASP A 130 7.42 3.18 11.50
N VAL A 131 6.84 4.34 11.11
CA VAL A 131 6.60 4.75 9.73
C VAL A 131 7.17 6.15 9.52
N GLY A 132 7.99 6.34 8.49
CA GLY A 132 8.65 7.63 8.24
C GLY A 132 9.36 7.67 6.89
N CYS A 133 9.96 8.83 6.59
CA CYS A 133 10.73 9.05 5.37
C CYS A 133 12.14 8.42 5.45
N PRO A 134 12.82 8.17 4.32
CA PRO A 134 12.36 8.37 2.93
C PRO A 134 11.23 7.42 2.53
N VAL A 135 10.43 7.84 1.56
CA VAL A 135 9.42 6.99 0.89
C VAL A 135 9.78 6.79 -0.58
N ASP A 136 9.65 5.55 -1.05
CA ASP A 136 9.78 5.23 -2.48
C ASP A 136 8.39 5.24 -3.13
N LEU A 137 8.22 6.06 -4.17
CA LEU A 137 7.03 6.08 -5.01
C LEU A 137 7.33 5.46 -6.37
N LEU A 138 6.46 4.56 -6.78
CA LEU A 138 6.51 3.88 -8.08
C LEU A 138 5.21 4.10 -8.83
N VAL A 139 5.30 4.52 -10.08
CA VAL A 139 4.14 4.82 -10.93
C VAL A 139 4.28 4.08 -12.26
N LEU A 140 3.28 3.27 -12.60
CA LEU A 140 3.20 2.55 -13.87
C LEU A 140 1.90 2.94 -14.61
N PRO A 141 1.95 3.93 -15.52
CA PRO A 141 0.80 4.29 -16.35
C PRO A 141 0.34 3.16 -17.27
N ASN A 142 -0.91 3.23 -17.73
CA ASN A 142 -1.40 2.35 -18.79
C ASN A 142 -0.55 2.50 -20.06
N GLY A 143 -0.29 1.38 -20.75
CA GLY A 143 0.45 1.37 -22.01
C GLY A 143 1.97 1.30 -21.88
N THR A 144 2.54 1.49 -20.68
CA THR A 144 3.97 1.24 -20.43
C THR A 144 4.19 -0.06 -19.65
N SER A 145 5.41 -0.58 -19.73
CA SER A 145 5.92 -1.67 -18.88
C SER A 145 7.08 -1.21 -18.00
N VAL A 146 7.54 0.04 -18.16
CA VAL A 146 8.61 0.63 -17.37
C VAL A 146 8.01 1.63 -16.38
N PRO A 147 8.19 1.42 -15.06
CA PRO A 147 7.69 2.35 -14.07
C PRO A 147 8.62 3.56 -13.91
N ALA A 148 8.03 4.70 -13.55
CA ALA A 148 8.76 5.82 -12.98
C ALA A 148 8.94 5.59 -11.49
N ILE A 149 10.16 5.80 -10.98
CA ILE A 149 10.52 5.58 -9.58
C ILE A 149 11.18 6.84 -9.05
N VAL A 150 10.73 7.30 -7.88
CA VAL A 150 11.34 8.41 -7.16
C VAL A 150 11.40 8.07 -5.67
N ARG A 151 12.50 8.44 -5.02
CA ARG A 151 12.62 8.43 -3.57
C ARG A 151 12.44 9.86 -3.09
N LEU A 152 11.54 10.07 -2.13
CA LEU A 152 11.23 11.38 -1.57
C LEU A 152 11.55 11.42 -0.08
N ASP A 153 12.28 12.44 0.32
CA ASP A 153 12.52 12.76 1.72
C ASP A 153 11.40 13.64 2.28
N GLU A 154 11.43 13.85 3.60
CA GLU A 154 10.45 14.68 4.31
C GLU A 154 10.38 16.11 3.77
N ALA A 155 11.53 16.72 3.46
CA ALA A 155 11.58 18.08 2.94
C ALA A 155 10.86 18.23 1.59
N GLU A 156 10.89 17.20 0.75
CA GLU A 156 10.23 17.20 -0.57
C GLU A 156 8.71 17.03 -0.44
N LEU A 157 8.24 16.37 0.62
CA LEU A 157 6.81 16.18 0.90
C LEU A 157 6.21 17.33 1.71
N ALA A 158 7.04 18.09 2.43
CA ALA A 158 6.63 19.10 3.40
C ALA A 158 5.65 20.13 2.83
N GLU A 159 5.83 20.58 1.59
CA GLU A 159 4.89 21.53 0.97
C GLU A 159 3.47 20.94 0.90
N THR A 160 3.35 19.69 0.43
CA THR A 160 2.04 19.03 0.27
C THR A 160 1.40 18.72 1.62
N THR A 161 2.17 18.22 2.58
CA THR A 161 1.64 17.85 3.90
C THR A 161 1.28 19.06 4.75
N ASN A 162 2.11 20.11 4.77
CA ASN A 162 1.82 21.35 5.48
C ASN A 162 0.60 22.07 4.88
N TRP A 163 0.47 22.07 3.55
CA TRP A 163 -0.71 22.62 2.89
C TRP A 163 -1.97 21.87 3.34
N TRP A 164 -1.95 20.54 3.34
CA TRP A 164 -3.10 19.74 3.78
C TRP A 164 -3.46 19.98 5.25
N GLU A 165 -2.47 20.03 6.15
CA GLU A 165 -2.70 20.26 7.57
C GLU A 165 -3.32 21.64 7.82
N HIS A 166 -2.83 22.68 7.14
CA HIS A 166 -3.39 24.02 7.22
C HIS A 166 -4.87 24.05 6.79
N HIS A 167 -5.19 23.45 5.65
CA HIS A 167 -6.56 23.40 5.13
C HIS A 167 -7.51 22.57 6.00
N LEU A 168 -7.01 21.53 6.67
CA LEU A 168 -7.80 20.78 7.66
C LEU A 168 -8.18 21.66 8.87
N ARG A 169 -7.24 22.48 9.36
CA ARG A 169 -7.51 23.42 10.47
C ARG A 169 -8.50 24.50 10.06
N GLU A 170 -8.38 25.06 8.86
CA GLU A 170 -9.33 26.04 8.33
C GLU A 170 -10.73 25.43 8.18
N SER A 171 -10.82 24.23 7.59
CA SER A 171 -12.09 23.52 7.42
C SER A 171 -12.79 23.22 8.75
N LEU A 172 -12.03 22.98 9.83
CA LEU A 172 -12.59 22.78 11.17
C LEU A 172 -13.23 24.06 11.71
N ALA A 173 -12.65 25.23 11.43
CA ALA A 173 -13.19 26.51 11.88
C ALA A 173 -14.51 26.88 11.16
N GLU A 174 -14.71 26.39 9.94
CA GLU A 174 -15.89 26.64 9.10
C GLU A 174 -16.96 25.55 9.22
N ILE A 175 -16.70 24.49 9.98
CA ILE A 175 -17.60 23.34 10.03
C ILE A 175 -18.97 23.73 10.62
N PRO A 176 -20.10 23.34 10.00
CA PRO A 176 -21.42 23.64 10.56
C PRO A 176 -21.64 22.98 11.93
N VAL A 177 -21.61 23.78 13.00
CA VAL A 177 -21.70 23.32 14.39
C VAL A 177 -23.02 23.66 15.10
N ALA A 178 -24.05 24.13 14.40
CA ALA A 178 -25.33 24.53 15.01
C ALA A 178 -26.01 23.42 15.84
N TRP A 179 -25.70 22.14 15.59
CA TRP A 179 -26.20 21.05 16.41
C TRP A 179 -25.62 21.05 17.84
N MET A 180 -24.44 21.63 18.04
CA MET A 180 -23.78 21.76 19.33
C MET A 180 -24.52 22.72 20.26
N ASP A 181 -25.27 23.69 19.72
CA ASP A 181 -26.08 24.61 20.52
C ASP A 181 -27.05 23.85 21.43
N LYS A 182 -27.56 22.68 21.01
CA LYS A 182 -28.43 21.83 21.85
C LYS A 182 -27.71 21.18 23.04
N LEU A 183 -26.40 21.01 22.95
CA LEU A 183 -25.56 20.47 24.02
C LEU A 183 -25.01 21.59 24.90
N LEU A 184 -24.59 22.70 24.30
CA LEU A 184 -23.95 23.82 24.98
C LEU A 184 -24.96 24.79 25.61
N SER A 185 -26.22 24.79 25.17
CA SER A 185 -27.32 25.52 25.85
C SER A 185 -27.85 24.82 27.10
N GLN A 186 -27.34 23.61 27.41
CA GLN A 186 -27.55 22.96 28.70
C GLN A 186 -26.40 23.25 29.66
N GLU A 187 -26.10 24.53 29.87
CA GLU A 187 -25.48 24.97 31.12
C GLU A 187 -26.62 25.31 32.11
N PRO A 188 -26.43 25.09 33.43
CA PRO A 188 -27.42 25.52 34.44
C PRO A 188 -27.69 27.03 34.41
#